data_AF-A0A8C9UHU4-F1
#
_entry.id   AF-A0A8C9UHU4-F1
#
_cell.length_a   1.000
_cell.length_b   1.000
_cell.length_c   1.000
_cell.angle_alpha   90.00
_cell.angle_beta   90.00
_cell.angle_gamma   90.00
#
_symmetry.space_group_name_H-M   'P 1'
#
loop_
_entity.id
_entity.type
_entity.pdbx_description
1 polymer ?
#
loop_
_entity_poly.entity_id
_entity_poly.type
_entity_poly.pdbx_seq_one_letter_code
_entity_poly.pdbx_strand_id
1 'polypeptide(L)'
;MGVGPLAGAGTGWFLCPHTPASATLCRTYGTIPGIPGLPGQPGSDGKDGENGPKGEQGKEEAAGGGDRGVPGAPGQPGKVGPIGIPGIMGLPGGRGLPGPVGEPGDYKVTFKSGFSAARSISSFPRREQPIRFDRILTNEQEHYENRYGRFTCRVPGTYYFTYHVTSRGNLCLNIKKGQGRGERVVTFCDYVHNSFQVTTGGVVLKMAMNESVWLEPTEKNSLVGLEGSDSIFSGFLIFPEA
;
A
#
# COMPACT_ATOMS: atom_id res chain seq x y z
N MET A 1 -38.84 38.89 48.67
CA MET A 1 -39.61 39.56 47.60
C MET A 1 -38.66 40.49 46.87
N GLY A 2 -38.57 40.35 45.55
CA GLY A 2 -37.62 41.07 44.70
C GLY A 2 -37.32 40.27 43.44
N VAL A 3 -38.38 39.86 42.75
CA VAL A 3 -38.33 39.27 41.42
C VAL A 3 -38.35 40.40 40.39
N GLY A 4 -37.42 40.36 39.45
CA GLY A 4 -37.36 41.24 38.28
C GLY A 4 -36.73 40.46 37.11
N PRO A 5 -37.46 40.23 36.00
CA PRO A 5 -37.04 39.36 34.91
C PRO A 5 -36.35 40.15 33.79
N LEU A 6 -35.40 39.52 33.09
CA LEU A 6 -35.01 39.93 31.74
C LEU A 6 -34.90 38.69 30.85
N ALA A 7 -35.74 38.73 29.81
CA ALA A 7 -35.86 37.77 28.74
C ALA A 7 -34.66 37.82 27.79
N GLY A 8 -34.40 36.71 27.10
CA GLY A 8 -33.46 36.66 25.99
C GLY A 8 -33.24 35.24 25.47
N ALA A 9 -34.19 34.76 24.67
CA ALA A 9 -34.07 33.54 23.88
C ALA A 9 -32.86 33.60 22.91
N GLY A 10 -32.22 32.47 22.67
CA GLY A 10 -31.14 32.37 21.68
C GLY A 10 -30.51 30.99 21.62
N THR A 11 -31.23 30.05 21.01
CA THR A 11 -30.68 28.81 20.43
C THR A 11 -29.45 29.11 19.58
N GLY A 12 -28.35 28.38 19.79
CA GLY A 12 -27.14 28.55 18.97
C GLY A 12 -26.13 27.42 19.20
N TRP A 13 -26.44 26.25 18.66
CA TRP A 13 -25.46 25.19 18.45
C TRP A 13 -24.39 25.69 17.48
N PHE A 14 -23.18 25.97 17.96
CA PHE A 14 -22.01 26.15 17.09
C PHE A 14 -21.03 25.01 17.35
N LEU A 15 -21.28 23.91 16.63
CA LEU A 15 -20.28 22.90 16.32
C LEU A 15 -19.21 23.54 15.44
N CYS A 16 -17.96 23.60 15.87
CA CYS A 16 -16.83 23.84 14.98
C CYS A 16 -16.61 22.59 14.12
N PRO A 17 -16.74 22.64 12.78
CA PRO A 17 -16.31 21.55 11.93
C PRO A 17 -14.81 21.71 11.67
N HIS A 18 -13.97 21.03 12.44
CA HIS A 18 -12.61 20.75 12.01
C HIS A 18 -12.65 19.56 11.05
N THR A 19 -12.76 19.89 9.77
CA THR A 19 -12.51 18.97 8.67
C THR A 19 -11.02 18.56 8.67
N PRO A 20 -10.68 17.27 8.81
CA PRO A 20 -9.35 16.82 8.45
C PRO A 20 -9.23 16.89 6.92
N ALA A 21 -8.20 17.61 6.45
CA ALA A 21 -7.84 17.71 5.05
C ALA A 21 -7.77 16.32 4.42
N SER A 22 -8.64 16.07 3.44
CA SER A 22 -8.63 14.86 2.62
C SER A 22 -7.31 14.81 1.86
N ALA A 23 -6.41 13.92 2.28
CA ALA A 23 -5.22 13.60 1.51
C ALA A 23 -5.66 13.08 0.12
N THR A 24 -5.33 13.85 -0.92
CA THR A 24 -5.53 13.46 -2.31
C THR A 24 -4.66 12.24 -2.61
N LEU A 25 -5.25 11.06 -2.55
CA LEU A 25 -4.65 9.83 -3.06
C LEU A 25 -4.32 9.99 -4.54
N CYS A 26 -3.10 9.62 -4.91
CA CYS A 26 -2.65 9.59 -6.30
C CYS A 26 -3.64 8.75 -7.14
N ARG A 27 -4.32 9.40 -8.08
CA ARG A 27 -5.13 8.72 -9.10
C ARG A 27 -4.17 7.93 -10.00
N THR A 28 -4.09 6.63 -9.78
CA THR A 28 -3.50 5.70 -10.74
C THR A 28 -4.42 5.62 -11.95
N TYR A 29 -4.07 6.35 -13.02
CA TYR A 29 -4.66 6.11 -14.33
C TYR A 29 -3.98 4.88 -14.93
N GLY A 30 -4.79 3.92 -15.40
CA GLY A 30 -4.28 2.79 -16.18
C GLY A 30 -5.12 1.54 -16.04
N THR A 31 -6.40 1.57 -16.42
CA THR A 31 -7.13 0.33 -16.67
C THR A 31 -6.62 -0.27 -17.98
N ILE A 32 -6.03 -1.47 -17.91
CA ILE A 32 -5.69 -2.28 -19.08
C ILE A 32 -7.01 -2.60 -19.83
N PRO A 33 -7.10 -2.35 -21.15
CA PRO A 33 -8.30 -2.69 -21.92
C PRO A 33 -8.60 -4.20 -21.82
N GLY A 34 -9.88 -4.54 -21.63
CA GLY A 34 -10.32 -5.94 -21.65
C GLY A 34 -10.09 -6.59 -23.01
N ILE A 35 -9.99 -7.93 -23.02
CA ILE A 35 -9.80 -8.73 -24.25
C ILE A 35 -11.02 -8.54 -25.16
N PRO A 36 -10.84 -8.33 -26.49
CA PRO A 36 -11.95 -8.26 -27.45
C PRO A 36 -12.86 -9.49 -27.37
N GLY A 37 -14.16 -9.29 -27.59
CA GLY A 37 -15.12 -10.39 -27.65
C GLY A 37 -14.82 -11.38 -28.80
N LEU A 38 -15.32 -12.61 -28.66
CA LEU A 38 -15.20 -13.64 -29.71
C LEU A 38 -15.94 -13.22 -30.99
N PRO A 39 -15.43 -13.56 -32.19
CA PRO A 39 -16.15 -13.35 -33.45
C PRO A 39 -17.52 -14.04 -33.45
N GLY A 40 -18.49 -13.44 -34.14
CA GLY A 40 -19.82 -14.04 -34.32
C GLY A 40 -19.76 -15.37 -35.08
N GLN A 41 -20.76 -16.23 -34.88
CA GLN A 41 -20.84 -17.51 -35.59
C GLN A 41 -21.07 -17.29 -37.11
N PRO A 42 -20.55 -18.18 -37.98
CA PRO A 42 -20.86 -18.17 -39.41
C PRO A 42 -22.36 -18.23 -39.67
N GLY A 43 -22.83 -17.60 -40.76
CA GLY A 43 -24.23 -17.70 -41.20
C GLY A 43 -24.61 -19.13 -41.59
N SER A 44 -25.91 -19.44 -41.56
CA SER A 44 -26.43 -20.74 -42.02
C SER A 44 -26.25 -20.93 -43.52
N ASP A 45 -26.08 -22.18 -43.95
CA ASP A 45 -26.00 -22.55 -45.36
C ASP A 45 -27.26 -22.10 -46.14
N GLY A 46 -27.07 -21.82 -47.44
CA GLY A 46 -28.18 -21.48 -48.34
C GLY A 46 -29.14 -22.66 -48.56
N LYS A 47 -30.37 -22.38 -48.97
CA LYS A 47 -31.34 -23.44 -49.33
C LYS A 47 -30.91 -24.12 -50.63
N ASP A 48 -31.14 -25.42 -50.72
CA ASP A 48 -30.93 -26.19 -51.96
C ASP A 48 -31.73 -25.60 -53.12
N GLY A 49 -31.16 -25.66 -54.33
CA GLY A 49 -31.83 -25.20 -55.54
C GLY A 49 -33.08 -26.04 -55.87
N GLU A 50 -34.08 -25.43 -56.50
CA GLU A 50 -35.26 -26.15 -56.97
C GLU A 50 -34.89 -27.18 -58.04
N ASN A 51 -35.59 -28.33 -58.02
CA ASN A 51 -35.40 -29.38 -59.02
C ASN A 51 -35.68 -28.83 -60.43
N GLY A 52 -34.80 -29.17 -61.38
CA GLY A 52 -34.97 -28.77 -62.78
C GLY A 52 -36.28 -29.31 -63.38
N PRO A 53 -36.86 -28.62 -64.38
CA PRO A 53 -38.07 -29.08 -65.05
C PRO A 53 -37.84 -30.46 -65.68
N LYS A 54 -38.83 -31.35 -65.57
CA LYS A 54 -38.82 -32.66 -66.21
C LYS A 54 -38.66 -32.48 -67.72
N GLY A 55 -37.73 -33.21 -68.34
CA GLY A 55 -37.47 -33.12 -69.78
C GLY A 55 -38.73 -33.34 -70.60
N GLU A 56 -38.86 -32.62 -71.72
CA GLU A 56 -39.99 -32.76 -72.63
C GLU A 56 -40.10 -34.22 -73.13
N GLN A 57 -41.29 -34.79 -73.01
CA GLN A 57 -41.59 -36.10 -73.58
C GLN A 57 -41.47 -35.98 -75.09
N GLY A 58 -40.64 -36.85 -75.70
CA GLY A 58 -40.44 -36.87 -77.14
C GLY A 58 -41.78 -36.91 -77.87
N LYS A 59 -41.95 -36.06 -78.87
CA LYS A 59 -43.14 -36.03 -79.74
C LYS A 59 -43.32 -37.41 -80.35
N GLU A 60 -44.48 -38.01 -80.09
CA GLU A 60 -44.89 -39.28 -80.69
C GLU A 60 -45.34 -38.98 -82.12
N GLU A 61 -44.45 -39.20 -83.10
CA GLU A 61 -44.83 -39.13 -84.51
C GLU A 61 -45.63 -40.37 -84.89
N ALA A 62 -46.83 -40.07 -85.40
CA ALA A 62 -47.87 -41.02 -85.71
C ALA A 62 -47.43 -42.04 -86.77
N ALA A 63 -47.83 -43.28 -86.50
CA ALA A 63 -48.13 -44.34 -87.46
C ALA A 63 -47.03 -44.64 -88.50
N GLY A 64 -46.41 -45.81 -88.45
CA GLY A 64 -46.99 -47.04 -87.92
C GLY A 64 -46.45 -47.61 -86.62
N GLY A 65 -45.63 -46.90 -85.83
CA GLY A 65 -45.00 -47.45 -84.60
C GLY A 65 -43.64 -48.13 -84.87
N GLY A 66 -42.65 -47.35 -85.31
CA GLY A 66 -41.27 -47.82 -85.46
C GLY A 66 -40.57 -47.96 -84.10
N ASP A 67 -39.56 -48.84 -84.05
CA ASP A 67 -38.76 -49.19 -82.87
C ASP A 67 -38.53 -48.02 -81.93
N ARG A 68 -38.93 -48.23 -80.66
CA ARG A 68 -39.00 -47.21 -79.60
C ARG A 68 -37.72 -46.37 -79.61
N GLY A 69 -37.87 -45.09 -79.95
CA GLY A 69 -36.76 -44.14 -79.95
C GLY A 69 -36.01 -44.19 -78.62
N VAL A 70 -34.68 -44.10 -78.69
CA VAL A 70 -33.80 -44.02 -77.51
C VAL A 70 -34.36 -42.99 -76.52
N PRO A 71 -34.48 -43.32 -75.22
CA PRO A 71 -34.94 -42.37 -74.22
C PRO A 71 -34.19 -41.05 -74.34
N GLY A 72 -34.92 -39.94 -74.34
CA GLY A 72 -34.31 -38.61 -74.38
C GLY A 72 -33.24 -38.48 -73.29
N ALA A 73 -32.14 -37.81 -73.62
CA ALA A 73 -31.05 -37.61 -72.66
C ALA A 73 -31.61 -37.00 -71.35
N PRO A 74 -31.08 -37.38 -70.17
CA PRO A 74 -31.47 -36.77 -68.91
C PRO A 74 -31.41 -35.24 -69.01
N GLY A 75 -32.42 -34.57 -68.45
CA GLY A 75 -32.44 -33.11 -68.38
C GLY A 75 -31.16 -32.59 -67.72
N GLN A 76 -30.67 -31.43 -68.19
CA GLN A 76 -29.49 -30.82 -67.60
C GLN A 76 -29.75 -30.54 -66.10
N PRO A 77 -28.73 -30.71 -65.22
CA PRO A 77 -28.85 -30.31 -63.82
C PRO A 77 -29.36 -28.87 -63.69
N GLY A 78 -30.23 -28.63 -62.70
CA GLY A 78 -30.70 -27.29 -62.39
C GLY A 78 -29.52 -26.33 -62.13
N LYS A 79 -29.69 -25.05 -62.45
CA LYS A 79 -28.68 -24.04 -62.12
C LYS A 79 -28.50 -23.99 -60.61
N VAL A 80 -27.26 -23.86 -60.15
CA VAL A 80 -26.96 -23.66 -58.72
C VAL A 80 -27.74 -22.42 -58.25
N GLY A 81 -28.42 -22.55 -57.11
CA GLY A 81 -29.16 -21.46 -56.50
C GLY A 81 -28.25 -20.26 -56.19
N PRO A 82 -28.81 -19.04 -56.07
CA PRO A 82 -28.03 -17.87 -55.69
C PRO A 82 -27.38 -18.08 -54.32
N ILE A 83 -26.15 -17.57 -54.15
CA ILE A 83 -25.47 -17.57 -52.85
C ILE A 83 -26.36 -16.86 -51.83
N GLY A 84 -26.56 -17.49 -50.66
CA GLY A 84 -27.33 -16.91 -49.57
C GLY A 84 -26.80 -15.55 -49.14
N ILE A 85 -27.69 -14.67 -48.69
CA ILE A 85 -27.31 -13.33 -48.22
C ILE A 85 -26.36 -13.48 -47.02
N PRO A 86 -25.24 -12.73 -46.96
CA PRO A 86 -24.38 -12.73 -45.77
C PRO A 86 -25.18 -12.50 -44.50
N GLY A 87 -24.88 -13.29 -43.46
CA GLY A 87 -25.51 -13.14 -42.15
C GLY A 87 -25.31 -11.74 -41.59
N ILE A 88 -26.30 -11.25 -40.83
CA ILE A 88 -26.20 -9.96 -40.13
C ILE A 88 -24.97 -9.97 -39.19
N MET A 89 -24.27 -8.83 -39.14
CA MET A 89 -23.16 -8.67 -38.19
C MET A 89 -23.68 -8.84 -36.76
N GLY A 90 -23.03 -9.71 -35.99
CA GLY A 90 -23.38 -9.93 -34.59
C GLY A 90 -23.30 -8.63 -33.79
N LEU A 91 -24.19 -8.47 -32.81
CA LEU A 91 -24.17 -7.32 -31.92
C LEU A 91 -22.81 -7.23 -31.18
N PRO A 92 -22.28 -6.01 -30.94
CA PRO A 92 -21.09 -5.84 -30.11
C PRO A 92 -21.27 -6.55 -28.76
N GLY A 93 -20.26 -7.30 -28.34
CA GLY A 93 -20.27 -7.96 -27.03
C GLY A 93 -20.50 -6.95 -25.91
N GLY A 94 -21.27 -7.35 -24.88
CA GLY A 94 -21.50 -6.51 -23.71
C GLY A 94 -20.19 -6.13 -23.02
N ARG A 95 -20.19 -4.99 -22.31
CA ARG A 95 -19.04 -4.56 -21.49
C ARG A 95 -18.72 -5.67 -20.49
N GLY A 96 -17.46 -6.09 -20.43
CA GLY A 96 -16.99 -7.05 -19.42
C GLY A 96 -17.32 -6.58 -18.01
N LEU A 97 -17.57 -7.53 -17.11
CA LEU A 97 -17.82 -7.22 -15.70
C LEU A 97 -16.61 -6.46 -15.11
N PRO A 98 -16.83 -5.51 -14.18
CA PRO A 98 -15.75 -4.95 -13.39
C PRO A 98 -14.91 -6.07 -12.76
N GLY A 99 -13.59 -5.93 -12.77
CA GLY A 99 -12.71 -6.84 -12.06
C GLY A 99 -13.05 -6.88 -10.56
N PRO A 100 -12.69 -7.97 -9.85
CA PRO A 100 -12.89 -8.03 -8.41
C PRO A 100 -12.18 -6.85 -7.72
N VAL A 101 -12.80 -6.33 -6.66
CA VAL A 101 -12.15 -5.34 -5.79
C VAL A 101 -10.88 -5.98 -5.23
N GLY A 102 -9.74 -5.31 -5.38
CA GLY A 102 -8.49 -5.78 -4.79
C GLY A 102 -8.65 -5.99 -3.28
N GLU A 103 -7.97 -6.99 -2.72
CA GLU A 103 -8.04 -7.22 -1.29
C GLU A 103 -7.68 -5.94 -0.52
N PRO A 104 -8.43 -5.60 0.55
CA PRO A 104 -8.03 -4.52 1.44
C PRO A 104 -6.61 -4.83 1.93
N GLY A 105 -5.66 -3.94 1.66
CA GLY A 105 -4.33 -4.06 2.28
C GLY A 105 -4.52 -4.15 3.78
N ASP A 106 -3.89 -5.12 4.43
CA ASP A 106 -4.01 -5.35 5.87
C ASP A 106 -3.20 -4.28 6.63
N TYR A 107 -3.65 -3.02 6.59
CA TYR A 107 -3.04 -1.92 7.35
C TYR A 107 -3.37 -2.01 8.85
N LYS A 108 -3.96 -3.13 9.30
CA LYS A 108 -4.19 -3.47 10.70
C LYS A 108 -3.13 -4.41 11.26
N VAL A 109 -1.95 -4.51 10.65
CA VAL A 109 -0.81 -5.10 11.35
C VAL A 109 -0.38 -4.15 12.48
N THR A 110 -0.78 -4.49 13.70
CA THR A 110 -0.73 -3.71 14.96
C THR A 110 0.68 -3.46 15.52
N PHE A 111 1.73 -3.59 14.71
CA PHE A 111 3.09 -3.49 15.19
C PHE A 111 3.46 -2.02 15.45
N LYS A 112 3.41 -1.64 16.72
CA LYS A 112 3.86 -0.35 17.23
C LYS A 112 5.04 -0.58 18.17
N SER A 113 5.95 0.38 18.18
CA SER A 113 7.10 0.40 19.04
C SER A 113 7.65 1.81 19.01
N GLY A 114 7.66 2.46 20.17
CA GLY A 114 8.06 3.86 20.24
C GLY A 114 8.30 4.28 21.68
N PHE A 115 9.39 4.98 21.94
CA PHE A 115 9.69 5.50 23.26
C PHE A 115 10.27 6.90 23.19
N SER A 116 10.13 7.63 24.29
CA SER A 116 10.81 8.87 24.59
C SER A 116 11.04 8.90 26.09
N ALA A 117 12.30 8.98 26.50
CA ALA A 117 12.70 9.00 27.89
C ALA A 117 13.62 10.18 28.16
N ALA A 118 13.36 10.89 29.24
CA ALA A 118 14.16 11.99 29.74
C ALA A 118 15.08 11.52 30.86
N ARG A 119 16.18 12.24 31.06
CA ARG A 119 17.10 12.05 32.18
C ARG A 119 16.85 13.13 33.22
N SER A 120 16.53 12.72 34.45
CA SER A 120 16.41 13.61 35.62
C SER A 120 17.68 13.65 36.48
N ILE A 121 18.69 12.86 36.11
CA ILE A 121 19.93 12.70 36.87
C ILE A 121 20.95 13.77 36.44
N SER A 122 21.33 14.64 37.38
CA SER A 122 22.30 15.74 37.16
C SER A 122 23.77 15.29 37.21
N SER A 123 24.07 14.13 37.80
CA SER A 123 25.43 13.60 37.83
C SER A 123 25.87 13.11 36.45
N PHE A 124 27.16 13.30 36.16
CA PHE A 124 27.74 12.86 34.88
C PHE A 124 27.67 11.32 34.74
N PRO A 125 27.28 10.79 33.57
CA PRO A 125 27.25 9.36 33.33
C PRO A 125 28.67 8.77 33.38
N ARG A 126 28.78 7.53 33.85
CA ARG A 126 30.06 6.81 33.87
C ARG A 126 30.50 6.47 32.44
N ARG A 127 31.81 6.52 32.20
CA ARG A 127 32.43 6.18 30.90
C ARG A 127 32.11 4.72 30.56
N GLU A 128 31.88 4.46 29.27
CA GLU A 128 31.65 3.10 28.75
C GLU A 128 30.45 2.38 29.39
N GLN A 129 29.53 3.12 30.01
CA GLN A 129 28.28 2.59 30.55
C GLN A 129 27.08 3.19 29.83
N PRO A 130 26.00 2.41 29.61
CA PRO A 130 24.77 2.94 29.06
C PRO A 130 24.25 4.14 29.86
N ILE A 131 23.88 5.20 29.15
CA ILE A 131 23.29 6.39 29.74
C ILE A 131 21.84 6.09 30.11
N ARG A 132 21.54 6.24 31.38
CA ARG A 132 20.20 6.04 31.91
C ARG A 132 19.32 7.28 31.67
N PHE A 133 18.22 7.10 30.95
CA PHE A 133 17.11 8.05 30.88
C PHE A 133 15.98 7.48 31.74
N ASP A 134 15.93 7.94 32.99
CA ASP A 134 15.15 7.34 34.06
C ASP A 134 13.66 7.70 34.03
N ARG A 135 13.33 8.87 33.46
CA ARG A 135 11.96 9.39 33.40
C ARG A 135 11.32 9.06 32.05
N ILE A 136 10.35 8.15 32.04
CA ILE A 136 9.60 7.81 30.82
C ILE A 136 8.61 8.93 30.49
N LEU A 137 8.63 9.42 29.25
CA LEU A 137 7.61 10.32 28.68
C LEU A 137 6.59 9.52 27.87
N THR A 138 7.07 8.60 27.04
CA THR A 138 6.27 7.65 26.27
C THR A 138 7.07 6.35 26.15
N ASN A 139 6.41 5.20 26.23
CA ASN A 139 7.05 3.89 26.06
C ASN A 139 6.03 2.86 25.59
N GLU A 140 5.59 3.04 24.35
CA GLU A 140 4.66 2.15 23.68
C GLU A 140 5.26 0.73 23.62
N GLN A 141 4.51 -0.23 24.18
CA GLN A 141 4.85 -1.65 24.25
C GLN A 141 6.07 -1.97 25.15
N GLU A 142 6.53 -1.00 25.96
CA GLU A 142 7.56 -1.18 26.98
C GLU A 142 8.90 -1.73 26.45
N HIS A 143 9.25 -1.38 25.22
CA HIS A 143 10.50 -1.83 24.60
C HIS A 143 11.73 -1.07 25.11
N TYR A 144 11.56 0.07 25.78
CA TYR A 144 12.64 0.80 26.45
C TYR A 144 12.67 0.50 27.94
N GLU A 145 13.83 0.10 28.45
CA GLU A 145 14.05 -0.23 29.86
C GLU A 145 14.83 0.90 30.54
N ASN A 146 14.13 1.72 31.33
CA ASN A 146 14.69 2.90 31.99
C ASN A 146 15.69 2.59 33.11
N ARG A 147 15.73 1.36 33.63
CA ARG A 147 16.71 0.95 34.66
C ARG A 147 18.11 0.80 34.06
N TYR A 148 18.20 0.30 32.83
CA TYR A 148 19.47 0.05 32.13
C TYR A 148 19.78 1.07 31.03
N GLY A 149 18.83 1.92 30.67
CA GLY A 149 19.01 2.92 29.61
C GLY A 149 19.07 2.30 28.20
N ARG A 150 18.42 1.15 28.00
CA ARG A 150 18.50 0.36 26.77
C ARG A 150 17.12 0.19 26.15
N PHE A 151 17.03 0.42 24.85
CA PHE A 151 15.93 -0.09 24.03
C PHE A 151 16.23 -1.54 23.64
N THR A 152 15.24 -2.42 23.67
CA THR A 152 15.34 -3.79 23.18
C THR A 152 14.24 -4.04 22.14
N CYS A 153 14.67 -4.39 20.93
CA CYS A 153 13.78 -4.63 19.82
C CYS A 153 12.92 -5.89 20.08
N ARG A 154 11.59 -5.73 20.10
CA ARG A 154 10.65 -6.86 20.10
C ARG A 154 9.97 -7.08 18.75
N VAL A 155 9.88 -6.03 17.95
CA VAL A 155 9.33 -6.05 16.59
C VAL A 155 10.48 -5.78 15.62
N PRO A 156 10.97 -6.80 14.89
CA PRO A 156 11.99 -6.60 13.86
C PRO A 156 11.54 -5.59 12.81
N GLY A 157 12.47 -4.76 12.34
CA GLY A 157 12.16 -3.73 11.37
C GLY A 157 13.14 -2.57 11.35
N THR A 158 12.75 -1.50 10.67
CA THR A 158 13.54 -0.27 10.53
C THR A 158 13.08 0.74 11.58
N TYR A 159 14.02 1.24 12.38
CA TYR A 159 13.79 2.19 13.46
C TYR A 159 14.54 3.49 13.23
N TYR A 160 13.98 4.60 13.71
CA TYR A 160 14.72 5.84 13.88
C TYR A 160 15.01 6.06 15.34
N PHE A 161 16.26 6.35 15.68
CA PHE A 161 16.69 6.73 17.02
C PHE A 161 17.25 8.14 16.97
N THR A 162 16.88 8.97 17.94
CA THR A 162 17.36 10.35 18.07
C THR A 162 17.50 10.73 19.53
N TYR A 163 18.43 11.63 19.82
CA TYR A 163 18.56 12.23 21.14
C TYR A 163 18.77 13.73 21.03
N HIS A 164 18.34 14.43 22.08
CA HIS A 164 18.63 15.84 22.33
C HIS A 164 19.11 15.93 23.77
N VAL A 165 20.38 16.26 23.98
CA VAL A 165 20.98 16.23 25.32
C VAL A 165 21.64 17.55 25.66
N THR A 166 21.41 17.99 26.89
CA THR A 166 22.04 19.17 27.46
C THR A 166 23.42 18.80 28.00
N SER A 167 24.42 19.61 27.64
CA SER A 167 25.80 19.49 28.09
C SER A 167 26.30 20.79 28.70
N ARG A 168 27.13 20.69 29.74
CA ARG A 168 27.86 21.82 30.37
C ARG A 168 29.35 21.86 29.98
N GLY A 169 29.72 21.13 28.94
CA GLY A 169 31.10 21.03 28.48
C GLY A 169 31.23 20.10 27.27
N ASN A 170 32.43 19.58 27.07
CA ASN A 170 32.71 18.66 25.97
C ASN A 170 31.96 17.34 26.18
N LEU A 171 31.22 16.92 25.16
CA LEU A 171 30.39 15.72 25.19
C LEU A 171 30.55 14.96 23.87
N CYS A 172 30.84 13.68 23.99
CA CYS A 172 30.85 12.75 22.87
C CYS A 172 30.01 11.53 23.23
N LEU A 173 29.03 11.21 22.40
CA LEU A 173 28.11 10.10 22.58
C LEU A 173 28.23 9.10 21.45
N ASN A 174 28.31 7.83 21.82
CA ASN A 174 28.22 6.70 20.92
C ASN A 174 26.78 6.20 20.90
N ILE A 175 26.21 6.03 19.71
CA ILE A 175 25.03 5.17 19.53
C ILE A 175 25.56 3.75 19.32
N LYS A 176 25.21 2.84 20.23
CA LYS A 176 25.60 1.42 20.14
C LYS A 176 24.40 0.56 19.81
N LYS A 177 24.68 -0.53 19.09
CA LYS A 177 23.71 -1.53 18.68
C LYS A 177 24.21 -2.94 19.01
N GLY A 178 23.31 -3.85 19.35
CA GLY A 178 23.56 -5.28 19.40
C GLY A 178 23.25 -5.89 20.77
N GLN A 179 23.79 -7.07 21.01
CA GLN A 179 23.62 -7.81 22.27
C GLN A 179 24.88 -7.69 23.15
N GLY A 180 24.72 -7.77 24.48
CA GLY A 180 25.84 -7.64 25.41
C GLY A 180 26.53 -6.28 25.34
N ARG A 181 27.83 -6.27 24.94
CA ARG A 181 28.67 -5.06 24.78
C ARG A 181 28.32 -4.22 23.55
N GLY A 182 27.69 -4.83 22.54
CA GLY A 182 27.32 -4.19 21.27
C GLY A 182 28.48 -3.61 20.48
N GLU A 183 28.17 -3.20 19.26
CA GLU A 183 29.06 -2.45 18.38
C GLU A 183 28.70 -0.97 18.38
N ARG A 184 29.70 -0.13 18.12
CA ARG A 184 29.52 1.31 17.96
C ARG A 184 29.08 1.60 16.53
N VAL A 185 27.88 2.14 16.38
CA VAL A 185 27.31 2.50 15.07
C VAL A 185 27.86 3.85 14.62
N VAL A 186 27.66 4.88 15.44
CA VAL A 186 28.08 6.26 15.15
C VAL A 186 28.49 6.97 16.44
N THR A 187 29.32 8.00 16.29
CA THR A 187 29.75 8.87 17.38
C THR A 187 29.47 10.31 16.99
N PHE A 188 28.82 11.05 17.89
CA PHE A 188 28.59 12.48 17.75
C PHE A 188 29.32 13.18 18.89
N CYS A 189 30.10 14.20 18.53
CA CYS A 189 30.88 14.98 19.48
C CYS A 189 30.55 16.45 19.32
N ASP A 190 30.39 17.11 20.46
CA ASP A 190 30.11 18.53 20.53
C ASP A 190 30.92 19.15 21.67
N TYR A 191 31.53 20.29 21.39
CA TYR A 191 32.55 20.91 22.22
C TYR A 191 32.14 22.35 22.55
N VAL A 192 31.98 22.63 23.84
CA VAL A 192 31.64 23.97 24.34
C VAL A 192 32.55 24.35 25.48
N HIS A 193 32.87 25.64 25.54
CA HIS A 193 33.69 26.22 26.59
C HIS A 193 32.80 27.07 27.49
N ASN A 194 32.72 26.72 28.78
CA ASN A 194 32.05 27.51 29.83
C ASN A 194 30.61 27.97 29.52
N SER A 195 29.85 27.20 28.75
CA SER A 195 28.44 27.46 28.48
C SER A 195 27.63 26.17 28.50
N PHE A 196 26.30 26.31 28.54
CA PHE A 196 25.37 25.24 28.28
C PHE A 196 25.10 25.14 26.78
N GLN A 197 24.95 23.90 26.30
CA GLN A 197 24.51 23.64 24.94
C GLN A 197 23.57 22.45 24.88
N VAL A 198 22.79 22.36 23.81
CA VAL A 198 22.02 21.18 23.46
C VAL A 198 22.62 20.60 22.20
N THR A 199 23.05 19.34 22.27
CA THR A 199 23.56 18.61 21.11
C THR A 199 22.58 17.51 20.72
N THR A 200 22.51 17.22 19.43
CA THR A 200 21.57 16.27 18.86
C THR A 200 22.29 15.28 17.97
N GLY A 201 21.77 14.05 17.91
CA GLY A 201 22.25 13.03 17.01
C GLY A 201 21.14 12.04 16.73
N GLY A 202 21.16 11.42 15.57
CA GLY A 202 20.17 10.41 15.21
C GLY A 202 20.64 9.50 14.10
N VAL A 203 20.00 8.35 13.98
CA VAL A 203 20.34 7.31 13.01
C VAL A 203 19.13 6.43 12.71
N VAL A 204 19.00 6.01 11.45
CA VAL A 204 18.05 4.97 11.04
C VAL A 204 18.75 3.63 11.07
N LEU A 205 18.19 2.64 11.77
CA LEU A 205 18.78 1.31 11.96
C LEU A 205 17.77 0.21 11.67
N LYS A 206 18.20 -0.79 10.90
CA LYS A 206 17.50 -2.07 10.84
C LYS A 206 17.83 -2.86 12.11
N MET A 207 16.81 -3.33 12.81
CA MET A 207 16.88 -3.99 14.10
C MET A 207 16.32 -5.41 14.01
N ALA A 208 17.07 -6.40 14.44
CA ALA A 208 16.60 -7.77 14.63
C ALA A 208 16.00 -7.96 16.03
N MET A 209 15.22 -9.03 16.21
CA MET A 209 14.59 -9.35 17.49
C MET A 209 15.65 -9.50 18.59
N ASN A 210 15.38 -8.91 19.76
CA ASN A 210 16.24 -8.90 20.94
C ASN A 210 17.60 -8.18 20.77
N GLU A 211 17.84 -7.47 19.66
CA GLU A 211 18.94 -6.50 19.60
C GLU A 211 18.62 -5.28 20.47
N SER A 212 19.63 -4.71 21.09
CA SER A 212 19.48 -3.49 21.88
C SER A 212 20.12 -2.28 21.22
N VAL A 213 19.58 -1.09 21.53
CA VAL A 213 20.22 0.19 21.21
C VAL A 213 20.30 1.05 22.47
N TRP A 214 21.43 1.74 22.66
CA TRP A 214 21.64 2.66 23.76
C TRP A 214 22.67 3.73 23.42
N LEU A 215 22.74 4.74 24.28
CA LEU A 215 23.76 5.78 24.24
C LEU A 215 24.84 5.47 25.27
N GLU A 216 26.10 5.68 24.90
CA GLU A 216 27.27 5.46 25.76
C GLU A 216 28.22 6.65 25.64
N PRO A 217 28.65 7.28 26.75
CA PRO A 217 29.56 8.41 26.70
C PRO A 217 31.00 7.92 26.52
N THR A 218 31.82 8.73 25.83
CA THR A 218 33.27 8.50 25.77
C THR A 218 33.97 9.09 26.99
N GLU A 219 35.27 9.39 26.89
CA GLU A 219 36.00 10.18 27.87
C GLU A 219 35.40 11.58 28.10
N LYS A 220 34.68 12.12 27.10
CA LYS A 220 33.98 13.41 27.18
C LYS A 220 32.52 13.16 27.55
N ASN A 221 32.19 13.30 28.84
CA ASN A 221 30.92 12.86 29.42
C ASN A 221 30.14 13.98 30.14
N SER A 222 30.28 15.24 29.71
CA SER A 222 29.70 16.42 30.37
C SER A 222 28.16 16.56 30.24
N LEU A 223 27.45 15.44 30.10
CA LEU A 223 25.99 15.37 29.95
C LEU A 223 25.28 15.55 31.29
N VAL A 224 24.24 16.38 31.30
CA VAL A 224 23.42 16.66 32.48
C VAL A 224 21.93 16.53 32.17
N GLY A 225 21.15 16.11 33.15
CA GLY A 225 19.69 16.27 33.17
C GLY A 225 19.33 17.31 34.22
N LEU A 226 18.76 18.44 33.80
CA LEU A 226 18.36 19.54 34.68
C LEU A 226 16.91 19.93 34.40
N GLU A 227 16.19 20.34 35.44
CA GLU A 227 14.85 20.89 35.28
C GLU A 227 14.91 22.19 34.46
N GLY A 228 14.16 22.24 33.36
CA GLY A 228 14.22 23.36 32.39
C GLY A 228 15.33 23.25 31.33
N SER A 229 16.16 22.20 31.37
CA SER A 229 17.11 21.85 30.30
C SER A 229 17.25 20.33 30.22
N ASP A 230 16.21 19.73 29.65
CA ASP A 230 16.07 18.27 29.60
C ASP A 230 17.10 17.63 28.66
N SER A 231 17.40 16.37 28.97
CA SER A 231 18.14 15.46 28.09
C SER A 231 17.24 14.29 27.75
N ILE A 232 16.92 14.11 26.47
CA ILE A 232 15.92 13.17 25.97
C ILE A 232 16.56 12.19 24.97
N PHE A 233 16.14 10.93 25.05
CA PHE A 233 16.42 9.90 24.06
C PHE A 233 15.11 9.26 23.60
N SER A 234 14.95 9.17 22.28
CA SER A 234 13.72 8.71 21.63
C SER A 234 14.04 7.73 20.51
N GLY A 235 13.08 6.86 20.23
CA GLY A 235 13.12 6.06 19.02
C GLY A 235 11.79 5.39 18.72
N PHE A 236 11.53 5.13 17.45
CA PHE A 236 10.27 4.56 16.99
C PHE A 236 10.44 3.71 15.73
N LEU A 237 9.55 2.73 15.58
CA LEU A 237 9.46 1.87 14.40
C LEU A 237 8.92 2.67 13.21
N ILE A 238 9.63 2.60 12.09
CA ILE A 238 9.24 3.19 10.81
C ILE A 238 8.54 2.14 9.95
N PHE A 239 9.18 0.99 9.75
CA PHE A 239 8.66 -0.10 8.92
C PHE A 239 8.89 -1.45 9.62
N PRO A 240 7.84 -2.19 9.98
CA PRO A 240 8.00 -3.57 10.44
C PRO A 240 8.56 -4.46 9.32
N GLU A 241 9.36 -5.45 9.68
CA GLU A 241 9.78 -6.51 8.75
C GLU A 241 8.61 -7.49 8.54
N ALA A 242 8.42 -7.92 7.29
CA ALA A 242 7.32 -8.79 6.86
C ALA A 242 7.61 -10.28 7.10
#